data_AF-A0A847VU69-F1
#
_entry.id   AF-A0A847VU69-F1
#
_cell.length_a   1.000
_cell.length_b   1.000
_cell.length_c   1.000
_cell.angle_alpha   90.00
_cell.angle_beta   90.00
_cell.angle_gamma   90.00
#
_symmetry.space_group_name_H-M   'P 1'
#
loop_
_entity.id
_entity.type
_entity.pdbx_description
1 polymer ?
#
loop_
_entity_poly.entity_id
_entity_poly.type
_entity_poly.pdbx_seq_one_letter_code
_entity_poly.pdbx_strand_id
1 'polypeptide(L)'
;DFVFNLAGVNRPKDNSEFMEGNFGFASKLLNTLKKYQNNCPVMLSSSIQATLIDRYGQSDYGKSKLAGEELFFKYSEETKAKVLVYRFPNLFGKWSRPNYNSVVATFCNNIANDLPIQVNDPNTWLELVYIDDLVEEMFNCLQGKEQRCTYDGLQAILDENGKYCCVKTTHKVSLGKIVELLETFKQQPQNLLMVEMSNDSFEKKLYSTYLSYLPKEKVVFDLKMNVDDRGSFTELLKTKTNGQFSVNISKPGITKGQHWHNSKWELFIVVSGKGLIQQRKIGSDEVLNFEVSGEKIQAVHMLPGYTHNIINLSETENLVTFMWANEIFDVNHPDTFFEAVK
;
A
#
# COMPACT_ATOMS: atom_id res chain seq x y z
N ASP A 1 -0.66 -1.50 34.75
CA ASP A 1 -1.13 -0.23 34.13
C ASP A 1 -2.11 -0.44 33.00
N PHE A 2 -1.91 -1.40 32.10
CA PHE A 2 -2.90 -1.76 31.07
C PHE A 2 -2.69 -3.22 30.63
N VAL A 3 -3.74 -3.92 30.21
CA VAL A 3 -3.63 -5.28 29.63
C VAL A 3 -4.30 -5.32 28.26
N PHE A 4 -3.56 -5.71 27.23
CA PHE A 4 -4.10 -6.09 25.92
C PHE A 4 -4.29 -7.61 25.85
N ASN A 5 -5.52 -8.08 25.87
CA ASN A 5 -5.82 -9.50 25.63
C ASN A 5 -6.04 -9.76 24.14
N LEU A 6 -4.93 -9.98 23.43
CA LEU A 6 -4.91 -10.38 22.02
C LEU A 6 -4.85 -11.90 21.83
N ALA A 7 -4.82 -12.67 22.92
CA ALA A 7 -4.77 -14.12 22.86
C ALA A 7 -6.12 -14.69 22.39
N GLY A 8 -6.07 -15.65 21.46
CA GLY A 8 -7.26 -16.34 21.00
C GLY A 8 -6.95 -17.48 20.04
N VAL A 9 -7.66 -18.59 20.24
CA VAL A 9 -7.70 -19.73 19.31
C VAL A 9 -8.65 -19.36 18.17
N ASN A 10 -8.16 -19.44 16.93
CA ASN A 10 -8.89 -19.03 15.71
C ASN A 10 -9.23 -20.20 14.76
N ARG A 11 -8.45 -21.29 14.79
CA ARG A 11 -8.65 -22.52 13.97
C ARG A 11 -8.18 -23.77 14.74
N PRO A 12 -8.93 -24.22 15.76
CA PRO A 12 -8.64 -25.46 16.47
C PRO A 12 -8.96 -26.67 15.61
N LYS A 13 -8.48 -27.84 16.03
CA LYS A 13 -8.82 -29.12 15.39
C LYS A 13 -10.20 -29.61 15.83
N ASP A 14 -10.63 -29.24 17.03
CA ASP A 14 -11.96 -29.51 17.59
C ASP A 14 -12.63 -28.20 18.04
N ASN A 15 -13.93 -28.05 17.74
CA ASN A 15 -14.72 -26.89 18.12
C ASN A 15 -14.81 -26.70 19.65
N SER A 16 -14.70 -27.77 20.44
CA SER A 16 -14.69 -27.71 21.91
C SER A 16 -13.53 -26.86 22.46
N GLU A 17 -12.38 -26.83 21.75
CA GLU A 17 -11.17 -26.09 22.12
C GLU A 17 -11.39 -24.56 22.08
N PHE A 18 -12.37 -24.05 21.33
CA PHE A 18 -12.67 -22.61 21.32
C PHE A 18 -13.19 -22.14 22.68
N MET A 19 -14.08 -22.90 23.29
CA MET A 19 -14.62 -22.56 24.60
C MET A 19 -13.54 -22.75 25.67
N GLU A 20 -12.89 -23.91 25.70
CA GLU A 20 -11.86 -24.18 26.71
C GLU A 20 -10.66 -23.21 26.62
N GLY A 21 -10.16 -22.95 25.41
CA GLY A 21 -9.01 -22.09 25.18
C GLY A 21 -9.30 -20.60 25.43
N ASN A 22 -10.31 -20.04 24.76
CA ASN A 22 -10.58 -18.59 24.83
C ASN A 22 -11.21 -18.20 26.16
N PHE A 23 -12.25 -18.91 26.59
CA PHE A 23 -12.97 -18.61 27.82
C PHE A 23 -12.13 -18.98 29.05
N GLY A 24 -11.43 -20.11 29.01
CA GLY A 24 -10.56 -20.55 30.11
C GLY A 24 -9.40 -19.59 30.36
N PHE A 25 -8.70 -19.15 29.30
CA PHE A 25 -7.62 -18.17 29.45
C PHE A 25 -8.13 -16.81 29.93
N ALA A 26 -9.21 -16.30 29.34
CA ALA A 26 -9.83 -15.04 29.76
C ALA A 26 -10.24 -15.08 31.24
N SER A 27 -10.87 -16.17 31.68
CA SER A 27 -11.25 -16.37 33.08
C SER A 27 -10.05 -16.38 34.01
N LYS A 28 -8.98 -17.10 33.63
CA LYS A 28 -7.74 -17.15 34.42
C LYS A 28 -7.09 -15.76 34.54
N LEU A 29 -7.02 -15.01 33.44
CA LEU A 29 -6.48 -13.65 33.42
C LEU A 29 -7.25 -12.75 34.38
N LEU A 30 -8.57 -12.66 34.19
CA LEU A 30 -9.42 -11.76 34.98
C LEU A 30 -9.45 -12.16 36.47
N ASN A 31 -9.54 -13.45 36.79
CA ASN A 31 -9.48 -13.92 38.18
C ASN A 31 -8.12 -13.62 38.84
N THR A 32 -7.03 -13.66 38.07
CA THR A 32 -5.71 -13.27 38.58
C THR A 32 -5.67 -11.78 38.88
N LEU A 33 -6.18 -10.93 37.98
CA LEU A 33 -6.28 -9.49 38.24
C LEU A 33 -7.12 -9.18 39.49
N LYS A 34 -8.28 -9.84 39.65
CA LYS A 34 -9.11 -9.73 40.87
C LYS A 34 -8.34 -10.13 42.13
N LYS A 35 -7.67 -11.28 42.09
CA LYS A 35 -6.90 -11.81 43.23
C LYS A 35 -5.86 -10.81 43.74
N TYR A 36 -5.21 -10.10 42.83
CA TYR A 36 -4.19 -9.09 43.16
C TYR A 36 -4.75 -7.67 43.23
N GLN A 37 -6.08 -7.49 43.22
CA GLN A 37 -6.76 -6.19 43.29
C GLN A 37 -6.27 -5.18 42.24
N ASN A 38 -5.85 -5.68 41.07
CA ASN A 38 -5.33 -4.85 39.99
C ASN A 38 -6.46 -4.49 39.02
N ASN A 39 -7.00 -3.29 39.20
CA ASN A 39 -8.11 -2.77 38.39
C ASN A 39 -7.64 -1.99 37.15
N CYS A 40 -6.44 -2.27 36.64
CA CYS A 40 -5.96 -1.65 35.41
C CYS A 40 -6.92 -1.92 34.23
N PRO A 41 -7.00 -1.02 33.23
CA PRO A 41 -7.85 -1.25 32.08
C PRO A 41 -7.45 -2.51 31.32
N VAL A 42 -8.46 -3.26 30.86
CA VAL A 42 -8.27 -4.51 30.13
C VAL A 42 -9.01 -4.44 28.80
N MET A 43 -8.27 -4.62 27.70
CA MET A 43 -8.82 -4.69 26.36
C MET A 43 -9.02 -6.14 25.92
N LEU A 44 -10.16 -6.45 25.30
CA LEU A 44 -10.47 -7.74 24.69
C LEU A 44 -10.49 -7.63 23.16
N SER A 45 -9.68 -8.45 22.50
CA SER A 45 -9.79 -8.76 21.08
C SER A 45 -10.92 -9.76 20.83
N SER A 46 -12.13 -9.22 20.69
CA SER A 46 -13.29 -9.98 20.20
C SER A 46 -13.33 -9.97 18.66
N SER A 47 -14.40 -10.49 18.09
CA SER A 47 -14.60 -10.59 16.65
C SER A 47 -16.01 -10.16 16.27
N ILE A 48 -16.17 -9.61 15.07
CA ILE A 48 -17.49 -9.32 14.51
C ILE A 48 -18.41 -10.55 14.47
N GLN A 49 -17.84 -11.77 14.47
CA GLN A 49 -18.61 -13.02 14.55
C GLN A 49 -19.38 -13.17 15.88
N ALA A 50 -18.98 -12.47 16.95
CA ALA A 50 -19.69 -12.44 18.22
C ALA A 50 -21.08 -11.78 18.13
N THR A 51 -21.38 -11.10 17.02
CA THR A 51 -22.74 -10.62 16.73
C THR A 51 -23.72 -11.76 16.53
N LEU A 52 -23.26 -12.92 16.01
CA LEU A 52 -24.11 -14.05 15.61
C LEU A 52 -25.21 -13.63 14.61
N ILE A 53 -24.93 -12.64 13.77
CA ILE A 53 -25.84 -12.14 12.74
C ILE A 53 -25.45 -12.74 11.38
N ASP A 54 -26.44 -12.95 10.51
CA ASP A 54 -26.29 -13.47 9.14
C ASP A 54 -25.42 -14.74 9.07
N ARG A 55 -24.35 -14.69 8.28
CA ARG A 55 -23.40 -15.79 8.06
C ARG A 55 -22.68 -16.26 9.34
N TYR A 56 -22.81 -15.54 10.45
CA TYR A 56 -22.17 -15.89 11.72
C TYR A 56 -23.14 -16.52 12.74
N GLY A 57 -24.44 -16.62 12.45
CA GLY A 57 -25.44 -17.05 13.44
C GLY A 57 -25.22 -18.42 14.08
N GLN A 58 -24.50 -19.32 13.41
CA GLN A 58 -24.15 -20.64 13.93
C GLN A 58 -22.65 -20.81 14.20
N SER A 59 -21.87 -19.73 14.22
CA SER A 59 -20.42 -19.79 14.44
C SER A 59 -20.09 -20.10 15.90
N ASP A 60 -19.56 -21.29 16.17
CA ASP A 60 -19.08 -21.66 17.52
C ASP A 60 -17.94 -20.75 18.00
N TYR A 61 -17.10 -20.29 17.07
CA TYR A 61 -16.11 -19.25 17.35
C TYR A 61 -16.77 -17.93 17.78
N GLY A 62 -17.85 -17.52 17.08
CA GLY A 62 -18.65 -16.37 17.45
C GLY A 62 -19.24 -16.49 18.86
N LYS A 63 -19.82 -17.65 19.20
CA LYS A 63 -20.36 -17.93 20.54
C LYS A 63 -19.28 -17.85 21.62
N SER A 64 -18.10 -18.43 21.37
CA SER A 64 -16.94 -18.36 22.27
C SER A 64 -16.49 -16.92 22.52
N LYS A 65 -16.42 -16.10 21.46
CA LYS A 65 -16.08 -14.68 21.60
C LYS A 65 -17.15 -13.91 22.37
N LEU A 66 -18.43 -14.13 22.09
CA LEU A 66 -19.54 -13.49 22.82
C LEU A 66 -19.51 -13.81 24.32
N ALA A 67 -19.31 -15.08 24.69
CA ALA A 67 -19.15 -15.48 26.09
C ALA A 67 -17.94 -14.79 26.77
N GLY A 68 -16.86 -14.59 26.01
CA GLY A 68 -15.71 -13.80 26.46
C GLY A 68 -16.05 -12.32 26.71
N GLU A 69 -16.88 -11.71 25.85
CA GLU A 69 -17.34 -10.32 26.05
C GLU A 69 -18.15 -10.19 27.35
N GLU A 70 -19.12 -11.08 27.57
CA GLU A 70 -19.97 -11.10 28.77
C GLU A 70 -19.12 -11.24 30.05
N LEU A 71 -18.09 -12.11 30.00
CA LEU A 71 -17.16 -12.28 31.11
C LEU A 71 -16.39 -10.98 31.44
N PHE A 72 -15.94 -10.24 30.42
CA PHE A 72 -15.26 -8.96 30.60
C PHE A 72 -16.21 -7.88 31.14
N PHE A 73 -17.45 -7.81 30.65
CA PHE A 73 -18.44 -6.86 31.17
C PHE A 73 -18.77 -7.15 32.64
N LYS A 74 -19.01 -8.41 32.99
CA LYS A 74 -19.22 -8.83 34.39
C LYS A 74 -18.03 -8.48 35.27
N TYR A 75 -16.80 -8.69 34.78
CA TYR A 75 -15.58 -8.27 35.49
C TYR A 75 -15.57 -6.76 35.77
N SER A 76 -15.95 -5.94 34.79
CA SER A 76 -16.05 -4.47 34.96
C SER A 76 -17.09 -4.09 36.01
N GLU A 77 -18.26 -4.72 36.00
CA GLU A 77 -19.33 -4.44 36.97
C GLU A 77 -18.88 -4.72 38.41
N GLU A 78 -18.19 -5.84 38.62
CA GLU A 78 -17.73 -6.31 39.93
C GLU A 78 -16.53 -5.52 40.47
N THR A 79 -15.58 -5.16 39.61
CA THR A 79 -14.30 -4.56 40.03
C THR A 79 -14.20 -3.05 39.79
N LYS A 80 -15.11 -2.49 39.00
CA LYS A 80 -15.06 -1.13 38.44
C LYS A 80 -13.86 -0.86 37.53
N ALA A 81 -13.12 -1.89 37.12
CA ALA A 81 -12.07 -1.77 36.13
C ALA A 81 -12.65 -1.38 34.75
N LYS A 82 -11.92 -0.54 34.02
CA LYS A 82 -12.28 -0.13 32.65
C LYS A 82 -12.05 -1.29 31.69
N VAL A 83 -13.09 -1.71 30.97
CA VAL A 83 -12.97 -2.73 29.92
C VAL A 83 -13.21 -2.14 28.55
N LEU A 84 -12.37 -2.55 27.59
CA LEU A 84 -12.45 -2.12 26.20
C LEU A 84 -12.67 -3.35 25.31
N VAL A 85 -13.86 -3.50 24.75
CA VAL A 85 -14.21 -4.69 23.95
C VAL A 85 -14.33 -4.30 22.49
N TYR A 86 -13.43 -4.83 21.66
CA TYR A 86 -13.41 -4.59 20.21
C TYR A 86 -13.93 -5.82 19.46
N ARG A 87 -14.96 -5.66 18.64
CA ARG A 87 -15.38 -6.71 17.70
C ARG A 87 -14.72 -6.47 16.35
N PHE A 88 -13.49 -6.96 16.19
CA PHE A 88 -12.73 -6.73 14.97
C PHE A 88 -13.36 -7.46 13.76
N PRO A 89 -13.43 -6.81 12.59
CA PRO A 89 -13.60 -7.51 11.32
C PRO A 89 -12.31 -8.26 10.95
N ASN A 90 -12.15 -8.66 9.70
CA ASN A 90 -10.91 -9.31 9.28
C ASN A 90 -9.73 -8.31 9.35
N LEU A 91 -8.54 -8.80 9.66
CA LEU A 91 -7.32 -7.99 9.74
C LEU A 91 -6.38 -8.34 8.60
N PHE A 92 -5.68 -7.33 8.08
CA PHE A 92 -4.60 -7.54 7.10
C PHE A 92 -3.41 -6.61 7.36
N GLY A 93 -2.24 -7.04 6.90
CA GLY A 93 -1.00 -6.31 7.10
C GLY A 93 0.22 -7.22 7.03
N LYS A 94 1.38 -6.60 7.18
CA LYS A 94 2.67 -7.29 7.34
C LYS A 94 2.63 -8.28 8.52
N TRP A 95 3.43 -9.34 8.40
CA TRP A 95 3.66 -10.35 9.44
C TRP A 95 2.46 -11.24 9.80
N SER A 96 1.34 -11.11 9.09
CA SER A 96 0.26 -12.09 9.19
C SER A 96 0.72 -13.44 8.62
N ARG A 97 0.35 -14.54 9.27
CA ARG A 97 0.79 -15.87 8.84
C ARG A 97 0.00 -16.32 7.60
N PRO A 98 0.64 -16.57 6.45
CA PRO A 98 -0.04 -17.10 5.27
C PRO A 98 -0.46 -18.56 5.50
N ASN A 99 -1.46 -19.03 4.74
CA ASN A 99 -2.00 -20.39 4.83
C ASN A 99 -2.49 -20.77 6.24
N TYR A 100 -2.87 -19.78 7.06
CA TYR A 100 -3.46 -19.99 8.37
C TYR A 100 -4.88 -19.44 8.43
N ASN A 101 -5.11 -18.19 8.84
CA ASN A 101 -6.46 -17.65 9.05
C ASN A 101 -6.75 -16.35 8.28
N SER A 102 -5.77 -15.79 7.55
CA SER A 102 -5.95 -14.60 6.71
C SER A 102 -5.88 -14.95 5.23
N VAL A 103 -6.97 -14.68 4.51
CA VAL A 103 -7.02 -14.84 3.05
C VAL A 103 -6.09 -13.84 2.35
N VAL A 104 -6.01 -12.60 2.86
CA VAL A 104 -5.13 -11.56 2.30
C VAL A 104 -3.67 -11.96 2.44
N ALA A 105 -3.24 -12.43 3.63
CA ALA A 105 -1.87 -12.91 3.83
C ALA A 105 -1.53 -14.08 2.90
N THR A 106 -2.47 -15.02 2.74
CA THR A 106 -2.32 -16.18 1.86
C THR A 106 -2.17 -15.76 0.41
N PHE A 107 -3.03 -14.87 -0.08
CA PHE A 107 -2.97 -14.39 -1.46
C PHE A 107 -1.71 -13.57 -1.72
N CYS A 108 -1.35 -12.64 -0.82
CA CYS A 108 -0.09 -11.88 -0.93
C CYS A 108 1.11 -12.82 -1.03
N ASN A 109 1.23 -13.78 -0.10
CA ASN A 109 2.31 -14.75 -0.10
C ASN A 109 2.35 -15.58 -1.38
N ASN A 110 1.21 -16.17 -1.76
CA ASN A 110 1.19 -17.11 -2.87
C ASN A 110 1.48 -16.39 -4.19
N ILE A 111 0.86 -15.23 -4.44
CA ILE A 111 1.11 -14.45 -5.67
C ILE A 111 2.57 -13.98 -5.72
N ALA A 112 3.12 -13.47 -4.61
CA ALA A 112 4.52 -13.04 -4.53
C ALA A 112 5.50 -14.18 -4.80
N ASN A 113 5.17 -15.42 -4.42
CA ASN A 113 6.01 -16.60 -4.56
C ASN A 113 5.60 -17.52 -5.72
N ASP A 114 4.79 -17.04 -6.66
CA ASP A 114 4.27 -17.81 -7.82
C ASP A 114 3.57 -19.13 -7.44
N LEU A 115 2.97 -19.18 -6.25
CA LEU A 115 2.14 -20.30 -5.80
C LEU A 115 0.69 -20.07 -6.23
N PRO A 116 -0.08 -21.15 -6.47
CA PRO A 116 -1.47 -21.02 -6.84
C PRO A 116 -2.31 -20.41 -5.70
N ILE A 117 -3.35 -19.69 -6.09
CA ILE A 117 -4.43 -19.26 -5.20
C ILE A 117 -5.73 -19.96 -5.58
N GLN A 118 -6.64 -20.11 -4.62
CA GLN A 118 -7.99 -20.59 -4.84
C GLN A 118 -8.99 -19.50 -4.49
N VAL A 119 -9.85 -19.13 -5.45
CA VAL A 119 -10.94 -18.17 -5.26
C VAL A 119 -12.24 -18.88 -5.59
N ASN A 120 -13.02 -19.21 -4.56
CA ASN A 120 -14.28 -19.92 -4.75
C ASN A 120 -15.39 -19.00 -5.29
N ASP A 121 -15.45 -17.77 -4.77
CA ASP A 121 -16.40 -16.75 -5.24
C ASP A 121 -15.73 -15.36 -5.20
N PRO A 122 -15.43 -14.75 -6.37
CA PRO A 122 -14.82 -13.43 -6.43
C PRO A 122 -15.76 -12.30 -5.95
N ASN A 123 -17.08 -12.53 -5.89
CA ASN A 123 -18.06 -11.52 -5.45
C ASN A 123 -18.23 -11.44 -3.94
N THR A 124 -17.57 -12.34 -3.18
CA THR A 124 -17.60 -12.31 -1.73
C THR A 124 -16.96 -11.03 -1.18
N TRP A 125 -17.73 -10.27 -0.41
CA TRP A 125 -17.28 -9.04 0.25
C TRP A 125 -16.63 -9.32 1.61
N LEU A 126 -15.53 -8.61 1.86
CA LEU A 126 -14.81 -8.57 3.13
C LEU A 126 -14.81 -7.15 3.68
N GLU A 127 -14.95 -7.05 4.99
CA GLU A 127 -14.58 -5.86 5.74
C GLU A 127 -13.23 -6.12 6.41
N LEU A 128 -12.30 -5.19 6.22
CA LEU A 128 -10.89 -5.33 6.58
C LEU A 128 -10.41 -4.12 7.39
N VAL A 129 -9.67 -4.37 8.46
CA VAL A 129 -8.89 -3.35 9.18
C VAL A 129 -7.42 -3.58 8.88
N TYR A 130 -6.71 -2.51 8.53
CA TYR A 130 -5.28 -2.56 8.31
C TYR A 130 -4.53 -2.50 9.65
N ILE A 131 -3.43 -3.23 9.75
CA ILE A 131 -2.69 -3.39 11.00
C ILE A 131 -2.25 -2.06 11.63
N ASP A 132 -1.85 -1.07 10.83
CA ASP A 132 -1.38 0.20 11.40
C ASP A 132 -2.55 1.04 11.94
N ASP A 133 -3.76 0.97 11.34
CA ASP A 133 -4.97 1.61 11.90
C ASP A 133 -5.36 0.96 13.24
N LEU A 134 -5.21 -0.38 13.34
CA LEU A 134 -5.41 -1.10 14.60
C LEU A 134 -4.40 -0.65 15.66
N VAL A 135 -3.11 -0.57 15.31
CA VAL A 135 -2.05 -0.18 16.24
C VAL A 135 -2.24 1.25 16.74
N GLU A 136 -2.62 2.17 15.86
CA GLU A 136 -2.98 3.54 16.26
C GLU A 136 -4.12 3.55 17.27
N GLU A 137 -5.15 2.74 17.05
CA GLU A 137 -6.25 2.60 18.00
C GLU A 137 -5.80 1.98 19.34
N MET A 138 -4.83 1.07 19.33
CA MET A 138 -4.25 0.55 20.58
C MET A 138 -3.48 1.64 21.34
N PHE A 139 -2.80 2.56 20.64
CA PHE A 139 -2.21 3.74 21.30
C PHE A 139 -3.29 4.68 21.87
N ASN A 140 -4.39 4.87 21.14
CA ASN A 140 -5.53 5.65 21.65
C ASN A 140 -6.10 5.03 22.94
N CYS A 141 -6.22 3.70 23.01
CA CYS A 141 -6.63 3.00 24.23
C CYS A 141 -5.76 3.36 25.44
N LEU A 142 -4.44 3.36 25.26
CA LEU A 142 -3.48 3.68 26.33
C LEU A 142 -3.62 5.13 26.81
N GLN A 143 -4.07 6.03 25.94
CA GLN A 143 -4.28 7.44 26.26
C GLN A 143 -5.71 7.75 26.74
N GLY A 144 -6.59 6.76 26.81
CA GLY A 144 -8.01 6.97 27.12
C GLY A 144 -8.79 7.70 26.03
N LYS A 145 -8.32 7.63 24.77
CA LYS A 145 -8.92 8.23 23.57
C LYS A 145 -9.55 7.18 22.66
N GLU A 146 -9.85 6.00 23.19
CA GLU A 146 -10.44 4.92 22.41
C GLU A 146 -11.74 5.36 21.73
N GLN A 147 -11.96 4.87 20.51
CA GLN A 147 -13.20 5.14 19.79
C GLN A 147 -14.30 4.20 20.29
N ARG A 148 -15.37 4.77 20.83
CA ARG A 148 -16.53 4.04 21.35
C ARG A 148 -17.60 3.88 20.26
N CYS A 149 -18.31 2.76 20.31
CA CYS A 149 -19.35 2.46 19.35
C CYS A 149 -20.47 1.56 19.91
N THR A 150 -21.59 1.59 19.19
CA THR A 150 -22.62 0.54 19.19
C THR A 150 -22.59 -0.19 17.84
N TYR A 151 -23.42 -1.23 17.69
CA TYR A 151 -23.54 -1.97 16.44
C TYR A 151 -24.98 -1.93 15.94
N ASP A 152 -25.14 -1.55 14.68
CA ASP A 152 -26.36 -1.78 13.90
C ASP A 152 -26.09 -2.92 12.92
N GLY A 153 -26.63 -4.10 13.22
CA GLY A 153 -26.25 -5.34 12.55
C GLY A 153 -24.74 -5.63 12.67
N LEU A 154 -24.06 -5.66 11.52
CA LEU A 154 -22.61 -5.86 11.43
C LEU A 154 -21.81 -4.54 11.37
N GLN A 155 -22.48 -3.39 11.31
CA GLN A 155 -21.83 -2.10 11.17
C GLN A 155 -21.59 -1.45 12.54
N ALA A 156 -20.36 -1.02 12.78
CA ALA A 156 -20.04 -0.19 13.95
C ALA A 156 -20.54 1.25 13.73
N ILE A 157 -21.27 1.78 14.69
CA ILE A 157 -21.76 3.17 14.71
C ILE A 157 -21.07 3.89 15.87
N LEU A 158 -20.32 4.95 15.57
CA LEU A 158 -19.62 5.73 16.58
C LEU A 158 -20.61 6.31 17.59
N ASP A 159 -20.33 6.10 18.87
CA ASP A 159 -21.14 6.55 19.99
C ASP A 159 -20.24 6.63 21.23
N GLU A 160 -20.06 7.82 21.78
CA GLU A 160 -19.22 8.06 22.96
C GLU A 160 -19.68 7.27 24.19
N ASN A 161 -20.98 6.93 24.27
CA ASN A 161 -21.56 6.12 25.34
C ASN A 161 -21.67 4.63 24.97
N GLY A 162 -21.13 4.25 23.81
CA GLY A 162 -21.17 2.89 23.30
C GLY A 162 -20.47 1.89 24.22
N LYS A 163 -21.10 0.72 24.41
CA LYS A 163 -20.50 -0.36 25.22
C LYS A 163 -19.29 -1.03 24.57
N TYR A 164 -19.11 -0.87 23.26
CA TYR A 164 -18.00 -1.44 22.50
C TYR A 164 -17.02 -0.36 22.06
N CYS A 165 -15.88 -0.81 21.53
CA CYS A 165 -14.90 0.02 20.86
C CYS A 165 -14.70 -0.46 19.42
N CYS A 166 -14.28 0.45 18.52
CA CYS A 166 -14.00 0.10 17.13
C CYS A 166 -12.74 0.79 16.61
N VAL A 167 -12.20 0.26 15.52
CA VAL A 167 -11.23 1.00 14.71
C VAL A 167 -12.03 1.81 13.70
N LYS A 168 -11.82 3.12 13.67
CA LYS A 168 -12.62 4.05 12.84
C LYS A 168 -12.54 3.73 11.35
N THR A 169 -11.36 3.32 10.88
CA THR A 169 -11.09 3.08 9.47
C THR A 169 -11.22 1.60 9.15
N THR A 170 -12.17 1.24 8.28
CA THR A 170 -12.31 -0.10 7.70
C THR A 170 -12.40 -0.01 6.18
N HIS A 171 -12.03 -1.10 5.50
CA HIS A 171 -12.05 -1.21 4.04
C HIS A 171 -13.01 -2.32 3.64
N LYS A 172 -14.03 -1.98 2.85
CA LYS A 172 -14.96 -2.94 2.26
C LYS A 172 -14.54 -3.22 0.83
N VAL A 173 -14.17 -4.46 0.53
CA VAL A 173 -13.63 -4.87 -0.77
C VAL A 173 -14.01 -6.32 -1.09
N SER A 174 -14.20 -6.63 -2.37
CA SER A 174 -14.47 -8.00 -2.81
C SER A 174 -13.18 -8.82 -2.94
N LEU A 175 -13.28 -10.15 -2.82
CA LEU A 175 -12.16 -11.05 -3.06
C LEU A 175 -11.58 -10.87 -4.48
N GLY A 176 -12.44 -10.69 -5.49
CA GLY A 176 -12.02 -10.45 -6.86
C GLY A 176 -11.14 -9.20 -7.00
N LYS A 177 -11.51 -8.10 -6.34
CA LYS A 177 -10.72 -6.86 -6.40
C LYS A 177 -9.37 -7.00 -5.71
N ILE A 178 -9.29 -7.74 -4.61
CA ILE A 178 -8.01 -8.03 -3.95
C ILE A 178 -7.08 -8.77 -4.92
N VAL A 179 -7.59 -9.81 -5.59
CA VAL A 179 -6.79 -10.61 -6.54
C VAL A 179 -6.35 -9.76 -7.74
N GLU A 180 -7.25 -8.97 -8.32
CA GLU A 180 -6.93 -8.03 -9.42
C GLU A 180 -5.79 -7.08 -9.04
N LEU A 181 -5.84 -6.48 -7.84
CA LEU A 181 -4.80 -5.59 -7.35
C LEU A 181 -3.47 -6.31 -7.15
N LEU A 182 -3.47 -7.50 -6.53
CA LEU A 182 -2.26 -8.26 -6.29
C LEU A 182 -1.58 -8.73 -7.59
N GLU A 183 -2.36 -9.13 -8.60
CA GLU A 183 -1.83 -9.44 -9.93
C GLU A 183 -1.25 -8.19 -10.61
N THR A 184 -1.90 -7.04 -10.44
CA THR A 184 -1.36 -5.76 -10.94
C THR A 184 -0.03 -5.42 -10.28
N PHE A 185 0.08 -5.62 -8.96
CA PHE A 185 1.32 -5.38 -8.21
C PHE A 185 2.44 -6.32 -8.65
N LYS A 186 2.12 -7.59 -8.91
CA LYS A 186 3.06 -8.59 -9.43
C LYS A 186 3.60 -8.24 -10.81
N GLN A 187 2.80 -7.59 -11.65
CA GLN A 187 3.16 -7.18 -13.01
C GLN A 187 3.92 -5.84 -13.07
N GLN A 188 3.93 -5.07 -11.97
CA GLN A 188 4.53 -3.74 -11.93
C GLN A 188 6.02 -3.75 -12.30
N PRO A 189 6.87 -4.68 -11.83
CA PRO A 189 8.27 -4.75 -12.26
C PRO A 189 8.48 -4.93 -13.77
N GLN A 190 7.55 -5.58 -14.47
CA GLN A 190 7.68 -5.89 -15.90
C GLN A 190 7.15 -4.76 -16.79
N ASN A 191 6.06 -4.08 -16.37
CA ASN A 191 5.43 -3.03 -17.17
C ASN A 191 5.72 -1.61 -16.66
N LEU A 192 6.36 -1.49 -15.48
CA LEU A 192 6.69 -0.26 -14.76
C LEU A 192 5.47 0.59 -14.33
N LEU A 193 4.26 0.09 -14.52
CA LEU A 193 3.01 0.82 -14.31
C LEU A 193 2.61 0.79 -12.83
N MET A 194 2.63 1.96 -12.20
CA MET A 194 2.14 2.12 -10.84
C MET A 194 0.62 2.19 -10.78
N VAL A 195 0.07 1.55 -9.75
CA VAL A 195 -1.33 1.74 -9.35
C VAL A 195 -1.46 3.07 -8.62
N GLU A 196 -2.58 3.76 -8.83
CA GLU A 196 -2.90 4.97 -8.08
C GLU A 196 -3.15 4.61 -6.61
N MET A 197 -2.43 5.28 -5.71
CA MET A 197 -2.42 4.96 -4.27
C MET A 197 -2.59 6.26 -3.48
N SER A 198 -3.83 6.74 -3.39
CA SER A 198 -4.15 7.91 -2.56
C SER A 198 -3.89 7.62 -1.08
N ASN A 199 -3.76 8.68 -0.27
CA ASN A 199 -3.60 8.52 1.17
C ASN A 199 -4.77 7.74 1.77
N ASP A 200 -4.45 6.86 2.71
CA ASP A 200 -5.36 5.94 3.40
C ASP A 200 -6.15 4.96 2.53
N SER A 201 -5.89 4.91 1.21
CA SER A 201 -6.51 3.93 0.30
C SER A 201 -6.21 2.48 0.67
N PHE A 202 -7.14 1.61 0.30
CA PHE A 202 -6.95 0.16 0.42
C PHE A 202 -5.78 -0.31 -0.44
N GLU A 203 -5.63 0.23 -1.66
CA GLU A 203 -4.56 -0.08 -2.60
C GLU A 203 -3.17 0.17 -2.00
N LYS A 204 -2.96 1.34 -1.37
CA LYS A 204 -1.70 1.69 -0.70
C LYS A 204 -1.35 0.70 0.42
N LYS A 205 -2.34 0.40 1.26
CA LYS A 205 -2.20 -0.51 2.41
C LYS A 205 -1.98 -1.96 1.95
N LEU A 206 -2.67 -2.38 0.89
CA LEU A 206 -2.50 -3.71 0.29
C LEU A 206 -1.16 -3.85 -0.41
N TYR A 207 -0.70 -2.85 -1.15
CA TYR A 207 0.63 -2.89 -1.80
C TYR A 207 1.74 -3.02 -0.76
N SER A 208 1.69 -2.20 0.31
CA SER A 208 2.64 -2.30 1.43
C SER A 208 2.59 -3.68 2.11
N THR A 209 1.40 -4.26 2.22
CA THR A 209 1.23 -5.62 2.73
C THR A 209 1.86 -6.64 1.79
N TYR A 210 1.59 -6.57 0.48
CA TYR A 210 2.14 -7.47 -0.54
C TYR A 210 3.67 -7.46 -0.55
N LEU A 211 4.29 -6.26 -0.51
CA LEU A 211 5.75 -6.12 -0.47
C LEU A 211 6.39 -6.88 0.71
N SER A 212 5.69 -6.99 1.84
CA SER A 212 6.19 -7.73 3.00
C SER A 212 6.28 -9.25 2.82
N TYR A 213 5.71 -9.79 1.74
CA TYR A 213 5.78 -11.21 1.37
C TYR A 213 6.65 -11.48 0.15
N LEU A 214 7.28 -10.45 -0.45
CA LEU A 214 8.18 -10.65 -1.58
C LEU A 214 9.38 -11.51 -1.15
N PRO A 215 9.74 -12.55 -1.92
CA PRO A 215 10.98 -13.25 -1.68
C PRO A 215 12.17 -12.40 -2.12
N LYS A 216 13.34 -12.64 -1.53
CA LYS A 216 14.55 -11.81 -1.66
C LYS A 216 14.89 -11.50 -3.13
N GLU A 217 14.77 -12.49 -3.99
CA GLU A 217 15.09 -12.43 -5.42
C GLU A 217 14.12 -11.56 -6.24
N LYS A 218 12.95 -11.22 -5.70
CA LYS A 218 11.97 -10.33 -6.35
C LYS A 218 11.93 -8.92 -5.75
N VAL A 219 12.74 -8.66 -4.72
CA VAL A 219 12.90 -7.31 -4.14
C VAL A 219 13.68 -6.40 -5.10
N VAL A 220 14.53 -6.97 -5.94
CA VAL A 220 15.27 -6.29 -7.00
C VAL A 220 14.80 -6.80 -8.36
N PHE A 221 14.69 -5.91 -9.34
CA PHE A 221 14.44 -6.27 -10.73
C PHE A 221 15.22 -5.34 -11.66
N ASP A 222 15.67 -5.89 -12.78
CA ASP A 222 16.46 -5.14 -13.76
C ASP A 222 15.55 -4.26 -14.62
N LEU A 223 16.01 -3.06 -14.93
CA LEU A 223 15.38 -2.18 -15.89
C LEU A 223 16.00 -2.38 -17.27
N LYS A 224 15.17 -2.36 -18.31
CA LYS A 224 15.64 -2.45 -19.70
C LYS A 224 16.39 -1.18 -20.09
N MET A 225 17.72 -1.25 -20.09
CA MET A 225 18.57 -0.19 -20.65
C MET A 225 18.67 -0.34 -22.17
N ASN A 226 18.21 0.65 -22.92
CA ASN A 226 18.45 0.74 -24.36
C ASN A 226 19.81 1.41 -24.57
N VAL A 227 20.85 0.61 -24.83
CA VAL A 227 22.25 1.05 -24.89
C VAL A 227 22.74 1.12 -26.34
N ASP A 228 23.47 2.18 -26.66
CA ASP A 228 24.19 2.34 -27.93
C ASP A 228 25.52 3.11 -27.72
N ASP A 229 26.21 3.44 -28.80
CA ASP A 229 27.48 4.15 -28.73
C ASP A 229 27.39 5.53 -28.07
N ARG A 230 26.19 6.13 -28.04
CA ARG A 230 25.90 7.46 -27.49
C ARG A 230 25.61 7.42 -25.99
N GLY A 231 25.38 6.24 -25.41
CA GLY A 231 25.06 6.06 -23.99
C GLY A 231 23.85 5.14 -23.80
N SER A 232 22.89 5.53 -22.95
CA SER A 232 21.69 4.73 -22.71
C SER A 232 20.41 5.56 -22.50
N PHE A 233 19.26 4.91 -22.69
CA PHE A 233 17.95 5.40 -22.28
C PHE A 233 17.18 4.28 -21.57
N THR A 234 16.65 4.57 -20.38
CA THR A 234 16.02 3.58 -19.51
C THR A 234 14.72 4.13 -18.95
N GLU A 235 13.60 3.44 -19.18
CA GLU A 235 12.33 3.74 -18.53
C GLU A 235 12.39 3.33 -17.05
N LEU A 236 11.86 4.16 -16.16
CA LEU A 236 11.91 3.92 -14.71
C LEU A 236 10.54 3.58 -14.12
N LEU A 237 9.53 4.38 -14.47
CA LEU A 237 8.20 4.31 -13.88
C LEU A 237 7.17 4.88 -14.85
N LYS A 238 5.97 4.30 -14.87
CA LYS A 238 4.82 4.77 -15.65
C LYS A 238 3.64 4.96 -14.74
N THR A 239 2.85 6.00 -14.99
CA THR A 239 1.57 6.23 -14.33
C THR A 239 0.53 6.50 -15.40
N LYS A 240 -0.72 6.07 -15.16
CA LYS A 240 -1.80 6.31 -16.13
C LYS A 240 -2.15 7.79 -16.25
N THR A 241 -1.97 8.56 -15.20
CA THR A 241 -2.52 9.93 -15.06
C THR A 241 -1.45 11.01 -14.92
N ASN A 242 -0.22 10.66 -14.55
CA ASN A 242 0.86 11.63 -14.26
C ASN A 242 2.13 11.32 -15.05
N GLY A 243 1.98 10.76 -16.24
CA GLY A 243 3.06 10.59 -17.19
C GLY A 243 4.04 9.45 -16.88
N GLN A 244 5.20 9.56 -17.52
CA GLN A 244 6.25 8.55 -17.55
C GLN A 244 7.60 9.16 -17.14
N PHE A 245 8.38 8.39 -16.40
CA PHE A 245 9.70 8.77 -15.90
C PHE A 245 10.77 7.89 -16.54
N SER A 246 11.86 8.51 -16.96
CA SER A 246 12.99 7.86 -17.63
C SER A 246 14.30 8.51 -17.21
N VAL A 247 15.41 7.80 -17.43
CA VAL A 247 16.76 8.36 -17.32
C VAL A 247 17.48 8.21 -18.65
N ASN A 248 18.10 9.30 -19.07
CA ASN A 248 19.00 9.35 -20.21
C ASN A 248 20.43 9.52 -19.71
N ILE A 249 21.32 8.66 -20.18
CA ILE A 249 22.77 8.79 -19.97
C ILE A 249 23.39 9.08 -21.33
N SER A 250 24.10 10.20 -21.44
CA SER A 250 24.80 10.60 -22.66
C SER A 250 26.30 10.64 -22.41
N LYS A 251 27.06 9.96 -23.26
CA LYS A 251 28.53 9.98 -23.21
C LYS A 251 29.09 11.38 -23.52
N PRO A 252 30.38 11.65 -23.23
CA PRO A 252 31.03 12.90 -23.57
C PRO A 252 30.78 13.38 -25.00
N GLY A 253 30.52 14.67 -25.19
CA GLY A 253 30.30 15.31 -26.50
C GLY A 253 29.03 14.87 -27.26
N ILE A 254 28.23 13.95 -26.72
CA ILE A 254 27.05 13.42 -27.41
C ILE A 254 25.90 14.43 -27.42
N THR A 255 25.24 14.53 -28.57
CA THR A 255 23.92 15.15 -28.72
C THR A 255 22.84 14.08 -28.87
N LYS A 256 21.74 14.21 -28.10
CA LYS A 256 20.51 13.41 -28.24
C LYS A 256 19.29 14.33 -28.37
N GLY A 257 18.19 13.81 -28.90
CA GLY A 257 17.00 14.60 -29.26
C GLY A 257 16.91 14.78 -30.76
N GLN A 258 16.89 16.02 -31.24
CA GLN A 258 16.67 16.40 -32.65
C GLN A 258 15.29 15.98 -33.15
N HIS A 259 14.27 16.29 -32.36
CA HIS A 259 12.87 16.05 -32.70
C HIS A 259 11.96 17.03 -31.98
N TRP A 260 10.69 17.06 -32.41
CA TRP A 260 9.63 17.84 -31.80
C TRP A 260 8.35 17.01 -31.65
N HIS A 261 7.39 17.60 -30.94
CA HIS A 261 6.10 16.99 -30.58
C HIS A 261 4.94 17.96 -30.81
N ASN A 262 3.73 17.47 -31.16
CA ASN A 262 2.55 18.33 -31.23
C ASN A 262 1.95 18.61 -29.85
N SER A 263 1.82 17.58 -29.02
CA SER A 263 1.13 17.62 -27.72
C SER A 263 1.94 16.95 -26.61
N LYS A 264 2.81 15.99 -26.94
CA LYS A 264 3.81 15.47 -26.00
C LYS A 264 4.71 16.60 -25.53
N TRP A 265 4.98 16.64 -24.23
CA TRP A 265 5.94 17.57 -23.64
C TRP A 265 6.64 16.93 -22.47
N GLU A 266 7.83 17.43 -22.18
CA GLU A 266 8.75 16.81 -21.24
C GLU A 266 9.37 17.82 -20.28
N LEU A 267 9.84 17.32 -19.15
CA LEU A 267 10.74 18.02 -18.23
C LEU A 267 12.09 17.32 -18.25
N PHE A 268 13.13 18.04 -18.65
CA PHE A 268 14.51 17.56 -18.56
C PHE A 268 15.16 18.15 -17.31
N ILE A 269 15.73 17.28 -16.49
CA ILE A 269 16.38 17.63 -15.22
C ILE A 269 17.75 16.95 -15.20
N VAL A 270 18.81 17.72 -15.38
CA VAL A 270 20.19 17.21 -15.27
C VAL A 270 20.53 17.04 -13.80
N VAL A 271 20.91 15.81 -13.40
CA VAL A 271 21.26 15.47 -12.01
C VAL A 271 22.74 15.15 -11.83
N SER A 272 23.47 14.96 -12.93
CA SER A 272 24.94 14.79 -12.92
C SER A 272 25.53 15.20 -14.27
N GLY A 273 26.71 15.82 -14.26
CA GLY A 273 27.37 16.38 -15.45
C GLY A 273 26.90 17.81 -15.80
N LYS A 274 27.38 18.31 -16.94
CA LYS A 274 27.07 19.64 -17.51
C LYS A 274 26.60 19.49 -18.94
N GLY A 275 25.49 20.13 -19.28
CA GLY A 275 24.86 20.00 -20.59
C GLY A 275 24.28 21.31 -21.11
N LEU A 276 24.01 21.33 -22.40
CA LEU A 276 23.29 22.40 -23.08
C LEU A 276 22.01 21.81 -23.68
N ILE A 277 20.86 22.34 -23.27
CA ILE A 277 19.57 22.07 -23.91
C ILE A 277 19.31 23.18 -24.92
N GLN A 278 18.97 22.80 -26.14
CA GLN A 278 18.60 23.75 -27.19
C GLN A 278 17.17 23.50 -27.65
N GLN A 279 16.41 24.56 -27.92
CA GLN A 279 15.05 24.49 -28.46
C GLN A 279 14.85 25.52 -29.57
N ARG A 280 14.29 25.11 -30.72
CA ARG A 280 13.96 25.98 -31.86
C ARG A 280 12.53 25.76 -32.29
N LYS A 281 11.75 26.83 -32.45
CA LYS A 281 10.36 26.74 -32.91
C LYS A 281 10.33 26.26 -34.36
N ILE A 282 9.39 25.38 -34.71
CA ILE A 282 9.21 24.96 -36.11
C ILE A 282 8.86 26.18 -36.97
N GLY A 283 9.60 26.37 -38.07
CA GLY A 283 9.49 27.52 -38.96
C GLY A 283 10.20 28.81 -38.51
N SER A 284 11.01 28.75 -37.45
CA SER A 284 11.87 29.86 -37.00
C SER A 284 13.34 29.43 -37.01
N ASP A 285 14.25 30.40 -37.09
CA ASP A 285 15.71 30.23 -36.96
C ASP A 285 16.22 30.57 -35.55
N GLU A 286 15.37 31.08 -34.67
CA GLU A 286 15.75 31.45 -33.30
C GLU A 286 15.93 30.21 -32.41
N VAL A 287 17.13 30.05 -31.84
CA VAL A 287 17.48 28.95 -30.94
C VAL A 287 17.59 29.45 -29.50
N LEU A 288 16.74 28.91 -28.62
CA LEU A 288 16.81 29.09 -27.18
C LEU A 288 17.86 28.13 -26.61
N ASN A 289 18.77 28.65 -25.79
CA ASN A 289 19.87 27.90 -25.20
C ASN A 289 19.78 27.91 -23.67
N PHE A 290 19.84 26.73 -23.05
CA PHE A 290 19.77 26.55 -21.60
C PHE A 290 20.94 25.69 -21.12
N GLU A 291 21.93 26.33 -20.49
CA GLU A 291 22.99 25.60 -19.78
C GLU A 291 22.44 25.02 -18.47
N VAL A 292 22.68 23.72 -18.27
CA VAL A 292 22.14 22.95 -17.14
C VAL A 292 23.23 22.07 -16.55
N SER A 293 23.15 21.79 -15.25
CA SER A 293 24.16 20.97 -14.56
C SER A 293 23.62 20.27 -13.33
N GLY A 294 24.31 19.22 -12.89
CA GLY A 294 24.05 18.57 -11.60
C GLY A 294 24.42 19.43 -10.38
N GLU A 295 25.25 20.47 -10.56
CA GLU A 295 25.60 21.44 -9.49
C GLU A 295 24.43 22.37 -9.15
N LYS A 296 23.55 22.62 -10.13
CA LYS A 296 22.35 23.44 -9.98
C LYS A 296 21.17 22.77 -10.67
N ILE A 297 20.43 21.98 -9.91
CA ILE A 297 19.28 21.22 -10.40
C ILE A 297 18.16 22.17 -10.84
N GLN A 298 17.87 22.16 -12.14
CA GLN A 298 16.80 22.93 -12.77
C GLN A 298 16.02 22.03 -13.72
N ALA A 299 14.72 22.29 -13.86
CA ALA A 299 13.87 21.65 -14.85
C ALA A 299 13.69 22.56 -16.06
N VAL A 300 13.84 22.02 -17.26
CA VAL A 300 13.57 22.71 -18.53
C VAL A 300 12.40 22.02 -19.22
N HIS A 301 11.36 22.78 -19.57
CA HIS A 301 10.25 22.28 -20.37
C HIS A 301 10.69 22.11 -21.83
N MET A 302 10.51 20.92 -22.39
CA MET A 302 10.55 20.72 -23.84
C MET A 302 9.21 21.19 -24.40
N LEU A 303 9.23 22.31 -25.12
CA LEU A 303 8.02 22.98 -25.57
C LEU A 303 7.41 22.25 -26.79
N PRO A 304 6.09 21.96 -26.80
CA PRO A 304 5.41 21.51 -28.01
C PRO A 304 5.59 22.49 -29.17
N GLY A 305 5.78 21.97 -30.39
CA GLY A 305 6.08 22.77 -31.57
C GLY A 305 7.50 23.35 -31.61
N TYR A 306 8.40 22.90 -30.73
CA TYR A 306 9.83 23.21 -30.78
C TYR A 306 10.64 21.93 -30.96
N THR A 307 11.50 21.89 -31.98
CA THR A 307 12.54 20.87 -32.02
C THR A 307 13.56 21.16 -30.95
N HIS A 308 14.00 20.11 -30.26
CA HIS A 308 14.89 20.24 -29.14
C HIS A 308 15.96 19.16 -29.10
N ASN A 309 17.08 19.48 -28.46
CA ASN A 309 18.17 18.55 -28.21
C ASN A 309 18.79 18.80 -26.83
N ILE A 310 19.58 17.85 -26.39
CA ILE A 310 20.48 17.98 -25.24
C ILE A 310 21.88 17.51 -25.63
N ILE A 311 22.88 18.29 -25.24
CA ILE A 311 24.29 18.09 -25.57
C ILE A 311 25.06 17.91 -24.27
N ASN A 312 25.84 16.85 -24.16
CA ASN A 312 26.82 16.72 -23.09
C ASN A 312 28.03 17.61 -23.40
N LEU A 313 28.27 18.61 -22.55
CA LEU A 313 29.37 19.57 -22.70
C LEU A 313 30.69 19.06 -22.13
N SER A 314 30.68 17.92 -21.43
CA SER A 314 31.89 17.29 -20.91
C SER A 314 32.61 16.49 -21.99
N GLU A 315 33.95 16.46 -21.89
CA GLU A 315 34.83 15.60 -22.70
C GLU A 315 35.16 14.28 -22.00
N THR A 316 34.86 14.14 -20.71
CA THR A 316 35.30 13.00 -19.89
C THR A 316 34.17 12.33 -19.11
N GLU A 317 33.12 13.07 -18.75
CA GLU A 317 32.06 12.59 -17.87
C GLU A 317 30.75 12.36 -18.62
N ASN A 318 29.98 11.36 -18.18
CA ASN A 318 28.64 11.15 -18.68
C ASN A 318 27.68 12.21 -18.11
N LEU A 319 26.76 12.67 -18.95
CA LEU A 319 25.62 13.48 -18.53
C LEU A 319 24.46 12.57 -18.15
N VAL A 320 23.94 12.72 -16.93
CA VAL A 320 22.76 11.97 -16.45
C VAL A 320 21.58 12.93 -16.36
N THR A 321 20.57 12.69 -17.19
CA THR A 321 19.37 13.51 -17.29
C THR A 321 18.15 12.69 -16.93
N PHE A 322 17.44 13.10 -15.89
CA PHE A 322 16.12 12.60 -15.59
C PHE A 322 15.10 13.26 -16.53
N MET A 323 14.22 12.46 -17.09
CA MET A 323 13.22 12.91 -18.05
C MET A 323 11.84 12.47 -17.57
N TRP A 324 10.93 13.43 -17.47
CA TRP A 324 9.51 13.15 -17.30
C TRP A 324 8.77 13.54 -18.58
N ALA A 325 7.86 12.70 -19.06
CA ALA A 325 6.96 12.97 -20.17
C ALA A 325 5.51 12.95 -19.67
N ASN A 326 4.65 13.81 -20.22
CA ASN A 326 3.25 13.92 -19.82
C ASN A 326 2.40 12.67 -20.10
N GLU A 327 2.86 11.79 -20.98
CA GLU A 327 2.16 10.58 -21.39
C GLU A 327 3.12 9.39 -21.53
N ILE A 328 2.56 8.19 -21.57
CA ILE A 328 3.31 6.95 -21.81
C ILE A 328 3.61 6.85 -23.30
N PHE A 329 4.85 6.48 -23.64
CA PHE A 329 5.24 6.31 -25.04
C PHE A 329 4.42 5.21 -25.76
N ASP A 330 3.71 5.58 -26.83
CA ASP A 330 3.01 4.67 -27.75
C ASP A 330 3.78 4.56 -29.07
N VAL A 331 4.29 3.36 -29.38
CA VAL A 331 5.03 3.09 -30.62
C VAL A 331 4.16 3.33 -31.87
N ASN A 332 2.85 3.14 -31.78
CA ASN A 332 1.94 3.32 -32.92
C ASN A 332 1.58 4.80 -33.15
N HIS A 333 1.65 5.63 -32.11
CA HIS A 333 1.35 7.05 -32.16
C HIS A 333 2.40 7.84 -31.33
N PRO A 334 3.67 7.88 -31.79
CA PRO A 334 4.78 8.35 -30.95
C PRO A 334 4.80 9.87 -30.71
N ASP A 335 3.95 10.64 -31.40
CA ASP A 335 3.93 12.11 -31.47
C ASP A 335 5.35 12.71 -31.56
N THR A 336 6.27 12.06 -32.27
CA THR A 336 7.68 12.44 -32.31
C THR A 336 8.13 12.55 -33.76
N PHE A 337 8.58 13.74 -34.15
CA PHE A 337 8.96 14.05 -35.53
C PHE A 337 10.39 14.54 -35.56
N PHE A 338 11.23 13.88 -36.37
CA PHE A 338 12.62 14.27 -36.51
C PHE A 338 12.75 15.63 -37.21
N GLU A 339 13.50 16.54 -36.59
CA GLU A 339 13.90 17.81 -37.18
C GLU A 339 15.14 18.31 -36.43
N ALA A 340 16.20 18.70 -37.13
CA ALA A 340 17.37 19.23 -36.45
C ALA A 340 17.08 20.63 -35.88
N VAL A 341 17.67 20.93 -34.72
CA VAL A 341 17.68 22.30 -34.17
C VAL A 341 18.47 23.26 -35.09
N LYS A 342 19.39 22.75 -35.91
CA LYS A 342 20.23 23.52 -36.84
C LYS A 342 19.58 23.75 -38.19
#